data_AF-A0A382XPN5-F1
#
_entry.id   AF-A0A382XPN5-F1
#
_cell.length_a   1.000
_cell.length_b   1.000
_cell.length_c   1.000
_cell.angle_alpha   90.00
_cell.angle_beta   90.00
_cell.angle_gamma   90.00
#
_symmetry.space_group_name_H-M   'P 1'
#
loop_
_entity.id
_entity.type
_entity.pdbx_description
1 polymer ?
#
loop_
_entity_poly.entity_id
_entity_poly.type
_entity_poly.pdbx_seq_one_letter_code
_entity_poly.pdbx_strand_id
1 'polypeptide(L)'
;PEFFRLIWNCNQWLTTLNMLLRVVRASLPLIMLYLAKLIIDEIVLISGVGSGVRVENPDMSILTILVLAELGFAVFSDLLGRGIALVDSLLGDLVSHDISIRLMNQSAKLDLECFEDSEFYDKLERARRQASSRILLMSQALTQLQECITVFFLAAALITFNAWLLLLLAITLVPAFLGETHFNNQSYSLMYGWTEERRELDYLRFAGASDETAKEVKIFGLSDFFGSRYRKLAGEYYQANKNLSVRRAAWGGLLSTVGSLGYYTAYAV
;
A
#
# COMPACT_ATOMS: atom_id res chain seq x y z
N PRO A 1 5.27 -15.81 -11.09
CA PRO A 1 4.96 -16.38 -9.76
C PRO A 1 3.69 -17.25 -9.79
N GLU A 2 3.72 -18.44 -9.19
CA GLU A 2 2.62 -19.44 -9.24
C GLU A 2 1.25 -18.86 -8.84
N PHE A 3 1.23 -17.94 -7.86
CA PHE A 3 -0.02 -17.32 -7.40
C PHE A 3 -0.74 -16.50 -8.48
N PHE A 4 -0.02 -15.76 -9.33
CA PHE A 4 -0.64 -15.01 -10.44
C PHE A 4 -1.24 -15.95 -11.49
N ARG A 5 -0.61 -17.11 -11.70
CA ARG A 5 -1.12 -18.13 -12.61
C ARG A 5 -2.40 -18.77 -12.06
N LEU A 6 -2.48 -18.99 -10.75
CA LEU A 6 -3.70 -19.46 -10.09
C LEU A 6 -4.86 -18.48 -10.29
N ILE A 7 -4.65 -17.19 -10.05
CA ILE A 7 -5.68 -16.16 -10.23
C ILE A 7 -6.17 -16.11 -11.68
N TRP A 8 -5.22 -16.12 -12.63
CA TRP A 8 -5.53 -16.15 -14.05
C TRP A 8 -6.40 -17.37 -14.42
N ASN A 9 -6.09 -18.53 -13.86
CA ASN A 9 -6.85 -19.76 -14.09
C ASN A 9 -8.25 -19.74 -13.44
N CYS A 10 -8.44 -19.04 -12.31
CA CYS A 10 -9.74 -18.90 -11.68
C CYS A 10 -10.70 -18.05 -12.52
N ASN A 11 -10.27 -16.87 -12.97
CA ASN A 11 -11.09 -16.02 -13.84
C ASN A 11 -10.22 -15.10 -14.71
N GLN A 12 -10.03 -15.50 -15.97
CA GLN A 12 -9.26 -14.75 -16.96
C GLN A 12 -9.89 -13.39 -17.27
N TRP A 13 -11.22 -13.33 -17.34
CA TRP A 13 -11.96 -12.11 -17.68
C TRP A 13 -11.83 -11.01 -16.62
N LEU A 14 -12.03 -11.36 -15.35
CA LEU A 14 -11.88 -10.41 -14.26
C LEU A 14 -10.42 -9.95 -14.11
N THR A 15 -9.46 -10.85 -14.34
CA THR A 15 -8.03 -10.51 -14.26
C THR A 15 -7.62 -9.53 -15.38
N THR A 16 -8.06 -9.76 -16.63
CA THR A 16 -7.78 -8.84 -17.73
C THR A 16 -8.51 -7.51 -17.57
N LEU A 17 -9.78 -7.53 -17.14
CA LEU A 17 -10.53 -6.31 -16.82
C LEU A 17 -9.82 -5.48 -15.75
N ASN A 18 -9.33 -6.12 -14.68
CA ASN A 18 -8.58 -5.46 -13.62
C ASN A 18 -7.32 -4.77 -14.15
N MET A 19 -6.53 -5.48 -14.96
CA MET A 19 -5.32 -4.92 -15.58
C MET A 19 -5.66 -3.73 -16.49
N LEU A 20 -6.68 -3.84 -17.33
CA LEU A 20 -7.12 -2.76 -18.22
C LEU A 20 -7.58 -1.53 -17.43
N LEU A 21 -8.42 -1.71 -16.40
CA LEU A 21 -8.88 -0.60 -15.55
C LEU A 21 -7.70 0.12 -14.89
N ARG A 22 -6.70 -0.61 -14.41
CA ARG A 22 -5.48 -0.04 -13.81
C ARG A 22 -4.65 0.74 -14.83
N VAL A 23 -4.46 0.21 -16.04
CA VAL A 23 -3.72 0.91 -17.10
C VAL A 23 -4.42 2.21 -17.51
N VAL A 24 -5.75 2.19 -17.65
CA VAL A 24 -6.54 3.40 -17.95
C VAL A 24 -6.46 4.39 -16.80
N ARG A 25 -6.56 3.94 -15.55
CA ARG A 25 -6.43 4.81 -14.37
C ARG A 25 -5.03 5.41 -14.24
N ALA A 26 -3.99 4.71 -14.70
CA ALA A 26 -2.61 5.19 -14.60
C ALA A 26 -2.32 6.43 -15.45
N SER A 27 -3.04 6.64 -16.55
CA SER A 27 -2.88 7.80 -17.43
C SER A 27 -3.71 9.02 -17.02
N LEU A 28 -4.73 8.83 -16.17
CA LEU A 28 -5.61 9.92 -15.75
C LEU A 28 -4.91 11.08 -15.04
N PRO A 29 -3.95 10.87 -14.12
CA PRO A 29 -3.24 11.98 -13.47
C PRO A 29 -2.54 12.91 -14.47
N LEU A 30 -2.00 12.36 -15.56
CA LEU A 30 -1.37 13.16 -16.61
C LEU A 30 -2.40 14.02 -17.36
N ILE A 31 -3.57 13.45 -17.68
CA ILE A 31 -4.65 14.17 -18.36
C ILE A 31 -5.19 15.30 -17.46
N MET A 32 -5.40 15.03 -16.18
CA MET A 32 -5.83 16.03 -15.20
C MET A 32 -4.83 17.17 -15.07
N LEU A 33 -3.53 16.85 -15.01
CA LEU A 33 -2.48 17.86 -14.97
C LEU A 33 -2.50 18.77 -16.22
N TYR A 34 -2.71 18.18 -17.40
CA TYR A 34 -2.82 18.93 -18.64
C TYR A 34 -4.07 19.82 -18.70
N LEU A 35 -5.23 19.32 -18.21
CA LEU A 35 -6.46 20.12 -18.10
C LEU A 35 -6.28 21.29 -17.13
N ALA A 36 -5.66 21.05 -15.97
CA ALA A 36 -5.36 22.11 -15.00
C ALA A 36 -4.47 23.20 -15.61
N LYS A 37 -3.46 22.82 -16.42
CA LYS A 37 -2.65 23.78 -17.18
C LYS A 37 -3.51 24.62 -18.12
N LEU A 38 -4.37 23.99 -18.93
CA LEU A 38 -5.25 24.71 -19.87
C LEU A 38 -6.19 25.70 -19.17
N ILE A 39 -6.72 25.31 -18.00
CA ILE A 39 -7.56 26.19 -17.18
C ILE A 39 -6.77 27.42 -16.73
N ILE A 40 -5.53 27.23 -16.26
CA ILE A 40 -4.66 28.34 -15.86
C ILE A 40 -4.35 29.25 -17.06
N ASP A 41 -3.99 28.67 -18.20
CA ASP A 41 -3.68 29.41 -19.43
C ASP A 41 -4.87 30.30 -19.86
N GLU A 42 -6.10 29.77 -19.79
CA GLU A 42 -7.33 30.51 -20.11
C GLU A 42 -7.63 31.62 -19.09
N ILE A 43 -7.43 31.37 -17.79
CA ILE A 43 -7.60 32.38 -16.74
C ILE A 43 -6.60 33.55 -16.93
N VAL A 44 -5.35 33.24 -17.28
CA VAL A 44 -4.32 34.26 -17.57
C VAL A 44 -4.71 35.11 -18.78
N LEU A 45 -5.25 34.47 -19.83
CA LEU A 45 -5.72 35.16 -21.03
C LEU A 45 -6.91 36.09 -20.74
N ILE A 46 -7.92 35.61 -20.01
CA ILE A 46 -9.11 36.38 -19.65
C ILE A 46 -8.79 37.55 -18.70
N SER A 47 -7.90 37.33 -17.72
CA SER A 47 -7.53 38.35 -16.74
C SER A 47 -6.69 39.51 -17.34
N GLY A 48 -6.16 39.33 -18.56
CA GLY A 48 -5.32 40.32 -19.24
C GLY A 48 -3.98 40.55 -18.54
N VAL A 49 -3.60 39.68 -17.59
CA VAL A 49 -2.35 39.75 -16.84
C VAL A 49 -1.23 39.33 -17.78
N GLY A 50 -0.51 40.32 -18.34
CA GLY A 50 0.69 40.12 -19.16
C GLY A 50 0.59 40.61 -20.61
N SER A 51 -0.61 40.74 -21.20
CA SER A 51 -0.78 41.13 -22.61
C SER A 51 -1.31 42.56 -22.82
N GLY A 52 -1.79 43.23 -21.77
CA GLY A 52 -2.35 44.59 -21.86
C GLY A 52 -3.68 44.69 -22.62
N VAL A 53 -4.16 43.58 -23.21
CA VAL A 53 -5.45 43.47 -23.89
C VAL A 53 -6.43 42.86 -22.90
N ARG A 54 -7.27 43.70 -22.28
CA ARG A 54 -8.44 43.23 -21.54
C ARG A 54 -9.55 42.93 -22.55
N VAL A 55 -10.03 41.69 -22.57
CA VAL A 55 -11.22 41.34 -23.34
C VAL A 55 -12.43 41.89 -22.58
N GLU A 56 -13.11 42.91 -23.12
CA GLU A 56 -14.27 43.55 -22.48
C GLU A 56 -15.47 42.60 -22.29
N ASN A 57 -15.54 41.50 -23.04
CA ASN A 57 -16.49 40.40 -22.87
C ASN A 57 -15.78 39.05 -23.02
N PRO A 58 -15.20 38.49 -21.95
CA PRO A 58 -14.53 37.20 -22.05
C PRO A 58 -15.55 36.11 -22.32
N ASP A 59 -15.31 35.29 -23.35
CA ASP A 59 -16.13 34.10 -23.60
C ASP A 59 -15.82 33.04 -22.54
N MET A 60 -16.56 33.09 -21.43
CA MET A 60 -16.44 32.14 -20.31
C MET A 60 -16.85 30.71 -20.69
N SER A 61 -17.36 30.49 -21.91
CA SER A 61 -17.78 29.18 -22.39
C SER A 61 -16.61 28.19 -22.43
N ILE A 62 -15.43 28.63 -22.89
CA ILE A 62 -14.24 27.77 -22.99
C ILE A 62 -13.78 27.34 -21.59
N LEU A 63 -13.65 28.30 -20.67
CA LEU A 63 -13.29 28.02 -19.27
C LEU A 63 -14.29 27.06 -18.61
N THR A 64 -15.59 27.30 -18.81
CA THR A 64 -16.65 26.44 -18.26
C THR A 64 -16.57 25.02 -18.82
N ILE A 65 -16.31 24.86 -20.12
CA ILE A 65 -16.12 23.55 -20.75
C ILE A 65 -14.89 22.84 -20.18
N LEU A 66 -13.77 23.55 -19.98
CA LEU A 66 -12.55 22.97 -19.41
C LEU A 66 -12.75 22.50 -17.96
N VAL A 67 -13.42 23.31 -17.14
CA VAL A 67 -13.74 22.95 -15.74
C VAL A 67 -14.73 21.77 -15.68
N LEU A 68 -15.74 21.76 -16.54
CA LEU A 68 -16.67 20.62 -16.63
C LEU A 68 -15.97 19.35 -17.13
N ALA A 69 -15.02 19.48 -18.06
CA ALA A 69 -14.20 18.37 -18.52
C ALA A 69 -13.33 17.82 -17.38
N GLU A 70 -12.65 18.69 -16.63
CA GLU A 70 -11.86 18.30 -15.45
C GLU A 70 -12.73 17.57 -14.41
N LEU A 71 -13.92 18.10 -14.11
CA LEU A 71 -14.89 17.46 -13.23
C LEU A 71 -15.30 16.08 -13.77
N GLY A 72 -15.56 15.97 -15.08
CA GLY A 72 -15.88 14.70 -15.74
C GLY A 72 -14.75 13.67 -15.57
N PHE A 73 -13.50 14.07 -15.79
CA PHE A 73 -12.34 13.21 -15.56
C PHE A 73 -12.13 12.87 -14.08
N ALA A 74 -12.40 13.79 -13.15
CA ALA A 74 -12.33 13.56 -11.72
C ALA A 74 -13.33 12.48 -11.27
N VAL A 75 -14.59 12.63 -11.69
CA VAL A 75 -15.64 11.62 -11.43
C VAL A 75 -15.28 10.30 -12.10
N PHE A 76 -14.80 10.31 -13.35
CA PHE A 76 -14.38 9.10 -14.04
C PHE A 76 -13.23 8.38 -13.32
N SER A 77 -12.26 9.12 -12.78
CA SER A 77 -11.16 8.57 -11.97
C SER A 77 -11.65 7.89 -10.70
N ASP A 78 -12.61 8.50 -10.00
CA ASP A 78 -13.23 7.91 -8.81
C ASP A 78 -13.99 6.62 -9.17
N LEU A 79 -14.77 6.65 -10.25
CA LEU A 79 -15.50 5.48 -10.76
C LEU A 79 -14.56 4.33 -11.15
N LEU A 80 -13.43 4.62 -11.81
CA LEU A 80 -12.39 3.61 -12.08
C LEU A 80 -11.79 3.06 -10.80
N GLY A 81 -11.51 3.92 -9.81
CA GLY A 81 -11.00 3.50 -8.51
C GLY A 81 -11.95 2.52 -7.80
N ARG A 82 -13.26 2.84 -7.80
CA ARG A 82 -14.30 1.93 -7.28
C ARG A 82 -14.42 0.65 -8.09
N GLY A 83 -14.32 0.73 -9.42
CA GLY A 83 -14.33 -0.42 -10.31
C GLY A 83 -13.18 -1.39 -10.04
N ILE A 84 -11.96 -0.87 -9.85
CA ILE A 84 -10.79 -1.68 -9.48
C ILE A 84 -11.01 -2.35 -8.13
N ALA A 85 -11.50 -1.62 -7.12
CA ALA A 85 -11.78 -2.16 -5.80
C ALA A 85 -12.85 -3.27 -5.83
N LEU A 86 -13.90 -3.10 -6.63
CA LEU A 86 -14.93 -4.12 -6.84
C LEU A 86 -14.33 -5.38 -7.48
N VAL A 87 -13.56 -5.22 -8.56
CA VAL A 87 -12.95 -6.36 -9.26
C VAL A 87 -11.93 -7.07 -8.37
N ASP A 88 -11.12 -6.34 -7.59
CA ASP A 88 -10.18 -6.90 -6.61
C ASP A 88 -10.92 -7.73 -5.55
N SER A 89 -12.06 -7.24 -5.03
CA SER A 89 -12.88 -7.98 -4.06
C SER A 89 -13.46 -9.25 -4.67
N LEU A 90 -14.07 -9.17 -5.86
CA LEU A 90 -14.67 -10.32 -6.53
C LEU A 90 -13.63 -11.39 -6.91
N LEU A 91 -12.45 -10.97 -7.41
CA LEU A 91 -11.33 -11.86 -7.65
C LEU A 91 -10.85 -12.51 -6.35
N GLY A 92 -10.79 -11.72 -5.28
CA GLY A 92 -10.43 -12.22 -3.95
C GLY A 92 -11.36 -13.33 -3.47
N ASP A 93 -12.67 -13.11 -3.56
CA ASP A 93 -13.67 -14.09 -3.14
C ASP A 93 -13.59 -15.37 -3.99
N LEU A 94 -13.48 -15.24 -5.31
CA LEU A 94 -13.35 -16.39 -6.22
C LEU A 94 -12.11 -17.23 -5.93
N VAL A 95 -10.96 -16.59 -5.75
CA VAL A 95 -9.68 -17.27 -5.46
C VAL A 95 -9.74 -17.92 -4.08
N SER A 96 -10.31 -17.24 -3.09
CA SER A 96 -10.50 -17.77 -1.74
C SER A 96 -11.40 -19.03 -1.74
N HIS A 97 -12.50 -18.99 -2.50
CA HIS A 97 -13.38 -20.15 -2.67
C HIS A 97 -12.68 -21.31 -3.38
N ASP A 98 -11.97 -21.07 -4.49
CA ASP A 98 -11.25 -22.12 -5.21
C ASP A 98 -10.19 -22.80 -4.34
N ILE A 99 -9.41 -22.00 -3.59
CA ILE A 99 -8.41 -22.53 -2.65
C ILE A 99 -9.09 -23.34 -1.54
N SER A 100 -10.20 -22.86 -0.99
CA SER A 100 -10.95 -23.56 0.06
C SER A 100 -11.46 -24.91 -0.42
N ILE A 101 -12.04 -24.97 -1.64
CA ILE A 101 -12.52 -26.23 -2.23
C ILE A 101 -11.36 -27.19 -2.49
N ARG A 102 -10.23 -26.71 -3.02
CA ARG A 102 -9.03 -27.55 -3.21
C ARG A 102 -8.53 -28.12 -1.88
N LEU A 103 -8.53 -27.30 -0.82
CA LEU A 103 -8.11 -27.72 0.51
C LEU A 103 -9.05 -28.79 1.07
N MET A 104 -10.36 -28.62 0.93
CA MET A 104 -11.38 -29.61 1.35
C MET A 104 -11.23 -30.92 0.58
N ASN A 105 -11.11 -30.85 -0.75
CA ASN A 105 -10.96 -32.04 -1.60
C ASN A 105 -9.66 -32.79 -1.31
N GLN A 106 -8.59 -32.08 -0.97
CA GLN A 106 -7.33 -32.71 -0.57
C GLN A 106 -7.43 -33.32 0.83
N SER A 107 -8.08 -32.63 1.76
CA SER A 107 -8.34 -33.11 3.13
C SER A 107 -9.15 -34.40 3.13
N ALA A 108 -10.15 -34.52 2.25
CA ALA A 108 -10.98 -35.72 2.14
C ALA A 108 -10.25 -36.96 1.58
N LYS A 109 -9.08 -36.79 0.94
CA LYS A 109 -8.26 -37.88 0.38
C LYS A 109 -7.18 -38.37 1.35
N LEU A 110 -7.01 -37.69 2.48
CA LEU A 110 -5.96 -37.99 3.44
C LEU A 110 -6.50 -38.91 4.52
N ASP A 111 -5.67 -39.86 4.93
CA ASP A 111 -6.00 -40.77 6.04
C ASP A 111 -6.07 -40.01 7.36
N LEU A 112 -6.86 -40.55 8.30
CA LEU A 112 -7.11 -39.93 9.60
C LEU A 112 -5.81 -39.72 10.40
N GLU A 113 -4.83 -40.61 10.25
CA GLU A 113 -3.49 -40.51 10.89
C GLU A 113 -2.79 -39.19 10.56
N CYS A 114 -3.01 -38.62 9.37
CA CYS A 114 -2.44 -37.33 8.99
C CYS A 114 -3.04 -36.16 9.79
N PHE A 115 -4.27 -36.29 10.30
CA PHE A 115 -4.90 -35.25 11.12
C PHE A 115 -4.47 -35.31 12.59
N GLU A 116 -3.91 -36.44 13.04
CA GLU A 116 -3.34 -36.60 14.37
C GLU A 116 -1.90 -36.07 14.46
N ASP A 117 -1.24 -35.90 13.32
CA ASP A 117 0.07 -35.23 13.23
C ASP A 117 -0.07 -33.70 13.33
N SER A 118 0.46 -33.14 14.43
CA SER A 118 0.46 -31.70 14.69
C SER A 118 1.15 -30.87 13.60
N GLU A 119 2.21 -31.39 12.97
CA GLU A 119 2.87 -30.67 11.88
C GLU A 119 1.98 -30.56 10.63
N PHE A 120 1.30 -31.64 10.28
CA PHE A 120 0.39 -31.68 9.15
C PHE A 120 -0.83 -30.77 9.38
N TYR A 121 -1.42 -30.82 10.57
CA TYR A 121 -2.52 -29.93 10.96
C TYR A 121 -2.11 -28.45 10.85
N ASP A 122 -0.93 -28.09 11.35
CA ASP A 122 -0.40 -26.73 11.25
C ASP A 122 -0.15 -26.29 9.80
N LYS A 123 0.25 -27.21 8.91
CA LYS A 123 0.41 -26.92 7.48
C LYS A 123 -0.95 -26.65 6.83
N LEU A 124 -1.98 -27.42 7.18
CA LEU A 124 -3.34 -27.24 6.69
C LEU A 124 -3.94 -25.91 7.17
N GLU A 125 -3.79 -25.60 8.46
CA GLU A 125 -4.31 -24.36 9.06
C GLU A 125 -3.58 -23.13 8.49
N ARG A 126 -2.27 -23.22 8.25
CA ARG A 126 -1.51 -22.18 7.54
C ARG A 126 -1.99 -21.99 6.12
N ALA A 127 -2.25 -23.07 5.37
CA ALA A 127 -2.78 -22.99 4.02
C ALA A 127 -4.15 -22.30 4.00
N ARG A 128 -5.02 -22.62 4.97
CA ARG A 128 -6.33 -21.98 5.16
C ARG A 128 -6.21 -20.48 5.45
N ARG A 129 -5.38 -20.09 6.43
CA ARG A 129 -5.24 -18.68 6.85
C ARG A 129 -4.50 -17.81 5.83
N GLN A 130 -3.50 -18.35 5.12
CA GLN A 130 -2.68 -17.56 4.21
C GLN A 130 -3.37 -17.23 2.89
N ALA A 131 -4.37 -18.02 2.45
CA ALA A 131 -5.07 -17.82 1.19
C ALA A 131 -5.66 -16.41 1.06
N SER A 132 -6.38 -15.95 2.10
CA SER A 132 -7.01 -14.62 2.13
C SER A 132 -5.97 -13.47 2.16
N SER A 133 -4.91 -13.62 2.97
CA SER A 133 -3.87 -12.58 3.10
C SER A 133 -3.08 -12.30 1.81
N ARG A 134 -2.93 -13.32 0.95
CA ARG A 134 -2.15 -13.21 -0.29
C ARG A 134 -2.87 -12.43 -1.39
N ILE A 135 -4.20 -12.38 -1.35
CA ILE A 135 -5.01 -11.59 -2.29
C ILE A 135 -4.74 -10.10 -2.11
N LEU A 136 -4.69 -9.63 -0.85
CA LEU A 136 -4.38 -8.23 -0.54
C LEU A 136 -2.99 -7.84 -1.08
N LEU A 137 -1.99 -8.69 -0.88
CA LEU A 137 -0.63 -8.47 -1.38
C LEU A 137 -0.59 -8.38 -2.92
N MET A 138 -1.43 -9.17 -3.61
CA MET A 138 -1.53 -9.11 -5.07
C MET A 138 -2.17 -7.80 -5.56
N SER A 139 -3.27 -7.36 -4.94
CA SER A 139 -3.85 -6.05 -5.25
C SER A 139 -2.83 -4.92 -5.02
N GLN A 140 -2.09 -4.96 -3.90
CA GLN A 140 -1.02 -4.00 -3.62
C GLN A 140 0.08 -4.03 -4.69
N ALA A 141 0.54 -5.21 -5.10
CA ALA A 141 1.57 -5.34 -6.14
C ALA A 141 1.11 -4.78 -7.50
N LEU A 142 -0.15 -5.04 -7.89
CA LEU A 142 -0.71 -4.45 -9.10
C LEU A 142 -0.89 -2.92 -8.97
N THR A 143 -1.15 -2.42 -7.76
CA THR A 143 -1.28 -0.97 -7.52
C THR A 143 0.08 -0.30 -7.63
N GLN A 144 1.12 -0.91 -7.09
CA GLN A 144 2.50 -0.45 -7.28
C GLN A 144 2.89 -0.42 -8.75
N LEU A 145 2.51 -1.44 -9.54
CA LEU A 145 2.75 -1.43 -10.97
C LEU A 145 2.01 -0.28 -11.66
N GLN A 146 0.75 -0.03 -11.30
CA GLN A 146 0.00 1.13 -11.78
C GLN A 146 0.71 2.45 -11.44
N GLU A 147 1.16 2.62 -10.20
CA GLU A 147 1.89 3.81 -9.74
C GLU A 147 3.20 4.01 -10.51
N CYS A 148 3.95 2.94 -10.79
CA CYS A 148 5.14 3.00 -11.65
C CYS A 148 4.81 3.51 -13.06
N ILE A 149 3.71 3.06 -13.66
CA ILE A 149 3.25 3.54 -14.97
C ILE A 149 2.88 5.04 -14.90
N THR A 150 2.15 5.45 -13.85
CA THR A 150 1.82 6.87 -13.64
C THR A 150 3.06 7.75 -13.49
N VAL A 151 4.02 7.32 -12.66
CA VAL A 151 5.31 8.01 -12.48
C VAL A 151 6.05 8.10 -13.81
N PHE A 152 6.06 7.03 -14.61
CA PHE A 152 6.67 7.03 -15.93
C PHE A 152 6.03 8.07 -16.87
N PHE A 153 4.69 8.13 -16.94
CA PHE A 153 3.98 9.13 -17.74
C PHE A 153 4.26 10.56 -17.29
N LEU A 154 4.25 10.81 -15.98
CA LEU A 154 4.55 12.14 -15.43
C LEU A 154 6.01 12.54 -15.68
N ALA A 155 6.95 11.60 -15.52
CA ALA A 155 8.37 11.84 -15.81
C ALA A 155 8.60 12.14 -17.30
N ALA A 156 7.96 11.41 -18.21
CA ALA A 156 8.04 11.67 -19.65
C ALA A 156 7.49 13.06 -20.03
N ALA A 157 6.37 13.46 -19.42
CA ALA A 157 5.82 14.81 -19.60
C ALA A 157 6.78 15.89 -19.07
N LEU A 158 7.39 15.66 -17.90
CA LEU A 158 8.35 16.58 -17.29
C LEU A 158 9.61 16.77 -18.15
N ILE A 159 10.15 15.70 -18.75
CA ILE A 159 11.30 15.76 -19.67
C ILE A 159 11.00 16.66 -20.88
N THR A 160 9.78 16.58 -21.40
CA THR A 160 9.33 17.41 -22.54
C THR A 160 9.27 18.89 -22.17
N PHE A 161 9.04 19.21 -20.89
CA PHE A 161 8.99 20.59 -20.40
C PHE A 161 10.39 21.12 -20.03
N ASN A 162 11.10 20.44 -19.13
CA ASN A 162 12.46 20.79 -18.75
C ASN A 162 13.18 19.58 -18.10
N ALA A 163 14.18 19.05 -18.79
CA ALA A 163 14.97 17.91 -18.31
C ALA A 163 15.73 18.17 -16.99
N TRP A 164 16.04 19.43 -16.67
CA TRP A 164 16.69 19.79 -15.40
C TRP A 164 15.80 19.56 -14.18
N LEU A 165 14.49 19.72 -14.32
CA LEU A 165 13.53 19.46 -13.23
C LEU A 165 13.53 17.98 -12.82
N LEU A 166 13.74 17.07 -13.78
CA LEU A 166 13.85 15.65 -13.50
C LEU A 166 15.12 15.32 -12.70
N LEU A 167 16.26 15.94 -13.04
CA LEU A 167 17.50 15.79 -12.29
C LEU A 167 17.35 16.31 -10.86
N LEU A 168 16.74 17.48 -10.70
CA LEU A 168 16.46 18.05 -9.39
C LEU A 168 15.58 17.11 -8.55
N LEU A 169 14.49 16.60 -9.14
CA LEU A 169 13.58 15.65 -8.50
C LEU A 169 14.32 14.37 -8.08
N ALA A 170 15.18 13.83 -8.93
CA ALA A 170 15.99 12.66 -8.61
C ALA A 170 16.94 12.93 -7.43
N ILE A 171 17.65 14.06 -7.43
CA ILE A 171 18.56 14.45 -6.34
C ILE A 171 17.82 14.59 -5.02
N THR A 172 16.57 15.07 -5.05
CA THR A 172 15.81 15.35 -3.83
C THR A 172 15.05 14.13 -3.31
N LEU A 173 14.58 13.25 -4.20
CA LEU A 173 13.73 12.11 -3.86
C LEU A 173 14.51 10.83 -3.58
N VAL A 174 15.61 10.58 -4.32
CA VAL A 174 16.41 9.35 -4.16
C VAL A 174 16.98 9.18 -2.74
N PRO A 175 17.53 10.23 -2.08
CA PRO A 175 18.01 10.10 -0.71
C PRO A 175 16.89 9.72 0.28
N ALA A 176 15.70 10.32 0.13
CA ALA A 176 14.54 10.00 0.95
C ALA A 176 14.09 8.55 0.76
N PHE A 177 14.05 8.07 -0.49
CA PHE A 177 13.73 6.69 -0.82
C PHE A 177 14.73 5.69 -0.23
N LEU A 178 16.03 5.96 -0.34
CA LEU A 178 17.09 5.12 0.24
C LEU A 178 17.02 5.09 1.76
N GLY A 179 16.77 6.24 2.40
CA GLY A 179 16.55 6.33 3.84
C GLY A 179 15.38 5.46 4.28
N GLU A 180 14.24 5.56 3.62
CA GLU A 180 13.05 4.78 3.93
C GLU A 180 13.27 3.27 3.75
N THR A 181 13.96 2.89 2.68
CA THR A 181 14.33 1.49 2.40
C THR A 181 15.25 0.93 3.50
N HIS A 182 16.24 1.71 3.94
CA HIS A 182 17.15 1.32 5.01
C HIS A 182 16.43 1.10 6.36
N PHE A 183 15.47 1.97 6.72
CA PHE A 183 14.68 1.80 7.94
C PHE A 183 13.63 0.69 7.82
N ASN A 184 13.07 0.46 6.63
CA ASN A 184 12.19 -0.68 6.38
C ASN A 184 12.94 -2.00 6.59
N ASN A 185 14.16 -2.13 6.08
CA ASN A 185 15.00 -3.31 6.29
C ASN A 185 15.34 -3.53 7.78
N GLN A 186 15.67 -2.46 8.52
CA GLN A 186 15.87 -2.56 9.96
C GLN A 186 14.60 -2.95 10.71
N SER A 187 13.44 -2.42 10.30
CA SER A 187 12.14 -2.77 10.92
C SER A 187 11.80 -4.23 10.66
N TYR A 188 12.06 -4.72 9.45
CA TYR A 188 11.91 -6.12 9.10
C TYR A 188 12.86 -7.01 9.90
N SER A 189 14.14 -6.64 10.00
CA SER A 189 15.13 -7.37 10.79
C SER A 189 14.76 -7.41 12.27
N LEU A 190 14.28 -6.31 12.84
CA LEU A 190 13.77 -6.27 14.22
C LEU A 190 12.56 -7.19 14.39
N MET A 191 11.58 -7.12 13.48
CA MET A 191 10.39 -7.97 13.55
C MET A 191 10.73 -9.45 13.42
N TYR A 192 11.66 -9.81 12.53
CA TYR A 192 12.12 -11.18 12.32
C TYR A 192 12.90 -11.69 13.53
N GLY A 193 13.83 -10.88 14.06
CA GLY A 193 14.63 -11.22 15.23
C GLY A 193 13.81 -11.44 16.50
N TRP A 194 12.65 -10.77 16.62
CA TRP A 194 11.74 -10.86 17.77
C TRP A 194 10.62 -11.91 17.62
N THR A 195 10.79 -12.89 16.73
CA THR A 195 9.75 -13.88 16.46
C THR A 195 9.49 -14.78 17.67
N GLU A 196 10.55 -15.19 18.38
CA GLU A 196 10.46 -16.08 19.54
C GLU A 196 9.85 -15.36 20.75
N GLU A 197 10.33 -14.16 21.04
CA GLU A 197 9.86 -13.32 22.13
C GLU A 197 8.39 -12.91 21.93
N ARG A 198 7.96 -12.65 20.69
CA ARG A 198 6.54 -12.42 20.40
C ARG A 198 5.69 -13.65 20.72
N ARG A 199 6.17 -14.86 20.38
CA ARG A 199 5.49 -16.10 20.76
C ARG A 199 5.43 -16.26 22.27
N GLU A 200 6.52 -15.96 22.99
CA GLU A 200 6.52 -15.97 24.46
C GLU A 200 5.49 -14.98 25.03
N LEU A 201 5.43 -13.73 24.52
CA LEU A 201 4.42 -12.76 24.93
C LEU A 201 2.99 -13.26 24.70
N ASP A 202 2.73 -13.94 23.57
CA ASP A 202 1.43 -14.51 23.25
C ASP A 202 1.09 -15.69 24.18
N TYR A 203 2.06 -16.57 24.49
CA TYR A 203 1.88 -17.64 25.46
C TYR A 203 1.66 -17.12 26.89
N LEU A 204 2.41 -16.11 27.32
CA LEU A 204 2.23 -15.47 28.62
C LEU A 204 0.84 -14.84 28.74
N ARG A 205 0.35 -14.22 27.66
CA ARG A 205 -1.03 -13.70 27.60
C ARG A 205 -2.06 -14.81 27.67
N PHE A 206 -1.89 -15.87 26.88
CA PHE A 206 -2.79 -17.01 26.89
C PHE A 206 -2.81 -17.67 28.27
N ALA A 207 -1.65 -18.08 28.79
CA ALA A 207 -1.55 -18.74 30.10
C ALA A 207 -2.02 -17.86 31.25
N GLY A 208 -1.78 -16.55 31.21
CA GLY A 208 -2.17 -15.62 32.27
C GLY A 208 -3.64 -15.19 32.25
N ALA A 209 -4.33 -15.30 31.10
CA ALA A 209 -5.68 -14.77 30.90
C ALA A 209 -6.67 -15.73 30.21
N SER A 210 -6.29 -16.99 30.00
CA SER A 210 -7.18 -18.04 29.49
C SER A 210 -8.05 -18.63 30.60
N ASP A 211 -9.26 -19.04 30.24
CA ASP A 211 -10.18 -19.75 31.11
C ASP A 211 -9.69 -21.16 31.45
N GLU A 212 -8.97 -21.80 30.53
CA GLU A 212 -8.36 -23.13 30.70
C GLU A 212 -7.34 -23.14 31.83
N THR A 213 -6.43 -22.16 31.87
CA THR A 213 -5.34 -22.08 32.85
C THR A 213 -5.71 -21.30 34.10
N ALA A 214 -6.84 -20.59 34.12
CA ALA A 214 -7.24 -19.70 35.21
C ALA A 214 -7.26 -20.38 36.60
N LYS A 215 -7.63 -21.66 36.67
CA LYS A 215 -7.69 -22.40 37.94
C LYS A 215 -6.29 -22.62 38.51
N GLU A 216 -5.35 -23.04 37.68
CA GLU A 216 -3.95 -23.27 38.08
C GLU A 216 -3.29 -21.95 38.47
N VAL A 217 -3.47 -20.90 37.66
CA VAL A 217 -2.91 -19.57 37.96
C VAL A 217 -3.40 -19.04 39.32
N LYS A 218 -4.68 -19.22 39.65
CA LYS A 218 -5.25 -18.78 40.92
C LYS A 218 -4.83 -19.65 42.11
N ILE A 219 -4.77 -20.98 41.96
CA ILE A 219 -4.37 -21.89 43.03
C ILE A 219 -2.88 -21.71 43.37
N PHE A 220 -2.03 -21.55 42.36
CA PHE A 220 -0.58 -21.41 42.53
C PHE A 220 -0.11 -19.96 42.69
N GLY A 221 -1.01 -18.96 42.59
CA GLY A 221 -0.67 -17.55 42.74
C GLY A 221 0.28 -17.00 41.67
N LEU A 222 0.21 -17.54 40.43
CA LEU A 222 1.19 -17.25 39.37
C LEU A 222 0.96 -15.92 38.63
N SER A 223 -0.09 -15.16 38.97
CA SER A 223 -0.43 -13.91 38.29
C SER A 223 0.71 -12.90 38.27
N ASP A 224 1.42 -12.74 39.38
CA ASP A 224 2.55 -11.80 39.47
C ASP A 224 3.78 -12.29 38.69
N PHE A 225 4.00 -13.60 38.63
CA PHE A 225 5.07 -14.21 37.84
C PHE A 225 4.86 -13.95 36.35
N PHE A 226 3.67 -14.27 35.83
CA PHE A 226 3.35 -14.02 34.41
C PHE A 226 3.35 -12.52 34.09
N GLY A 227 2.77 -11.69 34.96
CA GLY A 227 2.71 -10.23 34.78
C GLY A 227 4.09 -9.57 34.77
N SER A 228 5.00 -9.98 35.67
CA SER A 228 6.37 -9.45 35.72
C SER A 228 7.21 -9.87 34.51
N ARG A 229 7.13 -11.15 34.11
CA ARG A 229 7.80 -11.67 32.91
C ARG A 229 7.31 -10.96 31.65
N TYR A 230 5.99 -10.83 31.50
CA TYR A 230 5.36 -10.13 30.38
C TYR A 230 5.80 -8.67 30.32
N ARG A 231 5.78 -7.95 31.46
CA ARG A 231 6.20 -6.55 31.54
C ARG A 231 7.64 -6.34 31.11
N LYS A 232 8.55 -7.23 31.55
CA LYS A 232 9.96 -7.18 31.16
C LYS A 232 10.12 -7.33 29.65
N LEU A 233 9.59 -8.41 29.09
CA LEU A 233 9.75 -8.73 27.67
C LEU A 233 9.07 -7.70 26.75
N ALA A 234 7.88 -7.24 27.12
CA ALA A 234 7.18 -6.19 26.40
C ALA A 234 7.91 -4.84 26.47
N GLY A 235 8.54 -4.54 27.61
CA GLY A 235 9.36 -3.34 27.80
C GLY A 235 10.62 -3.33 26.93
N GLU A 236 11.32 -4.47 26.85
CA GLU A 236 12.49 -4.65 26.00
C GLU A 236 12.12 -4.49 24.51
N TYR A 237 11.02 -5.11 24.07
CA TYR A 237 10.50 -4.94 22.71
C TYR A 237 10.15 -3.48 22.41
N TYR A 238 9.45 -2.83 23.35
CA TYR A 238 9.06 -1.42 23.19
C TYR A 238 10.28 -0.52 23.04
N GLN A 239 11.33 -0.70 23.84
CA GLN A 239 12.54 0.13 23.72
C GLN A 239 13.29 -0.10 22.41
N ALA A 240 13.41 -1.36 21.98
CA ALA A 240 14.03 -1.67 20.69
C ALA A 240 13.25 -1.03 19.52
N ASN A 241 11.92 -1.18 19.52
CA ASN A 241 11.06 -0.60 18.50
C ASN A 241 11.01 0.93 18.56
N LYS A 242 11.01 1.52 19.77
CA LYS A 242 11.03 2.96 19.99
C LYS A 242 12.30 3.59 19.42
N ASN A 243 13.47 3.04 19.74
CA ASN A 243 14.75 3.56 19.25
C ASN A 243 14.81 3.54 17.72
N LEU A 244 14.33 2.47 17.09
CA LEU A 244 14.26 2.39 15.63
C LEU A 244 13.25 3.40 15.06
N SER A 245 12.05 3.48 15.64
CA SER A 245 10.97 4.36 15.18
C SER A 245 11.34 5.83 15.29
N VAL A 246 11.99 6.25 16.39
CA VAL A 246 12.46 7.62 16.58
C VAL A 246 13.55 7.97 15.58
N ARG A 247 14.52 7.08 15.34
CA ARG A 247 15.56 7.30 14.32
C ARG A 247 14.97 7.39 12.91
N ARG A 248 14.01 6.52 12.57
CA ARG A 248 13.28 6.56 11.30
C ARG A 248 12.53 7.88 11.14
N ALA A 249 11.81 8.33 12.17
CA ALA A 249 11.08 9.60 12.14
C ALA A 249 12.03 10.80 11.97
N ALA A 250 13.14 10.84 12.71
CA ALA A 250 14.10 11.93 12.62
C ALA A 250 14.79 11.99 11.25
N TRP A 251 15.37 10.88 10.78
CA TRP A 251 16.05 10.84 9.48
C TRP A 251 15.08 10.94 8.31
N GLY A 252 13.92 10.30 8.39
CA GLY A 252 12.86 10.42 7.38
C GLY A 252 12.33 11.84 7.27
N GLY A 253 12.15 12.54 8.40
CA GLY A 253 11.78 13.96 8.43
C GLY A 253 12.85 14.86 7.80
N LEU A 254 14.13 14.67 8.14
CA LEU A 254 15.24 15.43 7.55
C LEU A 254 15.34 15.22 6.04
N LEU A 255 15.30 13.97 5.58
CA LEU A 255 15.39 13.65 4.15
C LEU A 255 14.16 14.14 3.37
N SER A 256 12.96 14.05 3.96
CA SER A 256 11.74 14.61 3.37
C SER A 256 11.80 16.13 3.24
N THR A 257 12.43 16.80 4.21
CA THR A 257 12.66 18.25 4.16
C THR A 257 13.56 18.64 3.00
N VAL A 258 14.59 17.85 2.68
CA VAL A 258 15.41 18.05 1.47
C VAL A 258 14.54 17.93 0.20
N GLY A 259 13.62 16.97 0.18
CA GLY A 259 12.56 16.86 -0.84
C GLY A 259 11.78 18.15 -1.04
N SER A 260 11.28 18.71 0.06
CA SER A 260 10.48 19.95 0.06
C SER A 260 11.31 21.17 -0.36
N LEU A 261 12.55 21.29 0.11
CA LEU A 261 13.47 22.35 -0.31
C LEU A 261 13.78 22.27 -1.80
N GLY A 262 13.95 21.06 -2.32
CA GLY A 262 14.06 20.80 -3.75
C GLY A 262 12.90 21.39 -4.53
N TYR A 263 11.68 21.04 -4.13
CA TYR A 263 10.46 21.56 -4.73
C TYR A 263 10.41 23.09 -4.74
N TYR A 264 10.76 23.76 -3.63
CA TYR A 264 10.79 25.23 -3.61
C TYR A 264 11.94 25.83 -4.41
N THR A 265 13.08 25.14 -4.49
CA THR A 265 14.21 25.58 -5.34
C THR A 265 13.83 25.54 -6.82
N ALA A 266 12.96 24.60 -7.22
CA ALA A 266 12.46 24.52 -8.59
C ALA A 266 11.63 25.74 -9.02
N TYR A 267 11.08 26.54 -8.08
CA TYR A 267 10.43 27.80 -8.42
C TYR A 267 11.42 28.95 -8.69
N ALA A 268 12.66 28.82 -8.21
CA ALA A 268 13.69 29.84 -8.35
C ALA A 268 14.54 29.67 -9.62
N VAL A 269 14.43 28.53 -10.31
CA VAL A 269 15.14 28.17 -11.55
C VAL A 269 14.19 28.30 -12.73
#